data_AF-A0A3D1IUP8-F1
#
_entry.id   AF-A0A3D1IUP8-F1
#
_cell.length_a   1.000
_cell.length_b   1.000
_cell.length_c   1.000
_cell.angle_alpha   90.00
_cell.angle_beta   90.00
_cell.angle_gamma   90.00
#
_symmetry.space_group_name_H-M   'P 1'
#
loop_
_entity.id
_entity.type
_entity.pdbx_description
1 polymer ?
#
loop_
_entity_poly.entity_id
_entity_poly.type
_entity_poly.pdbx_seq_one_letter_code
_entity_poly.pdbx_strand_id
1 'polypeptide(L)'
;MVSGTAAKGLIKQARVLVCRIVNGVPEADASCGSTTTGNDGSYRVTLNDGYTGPAMIKVMAGTASTMMDETTGIDIPYAMTMRAVIPAVSGATSAQVTPFTEMAASAASMTTMTPATINQAIAAVQGALLSLGIDLSVMPVIDLKDNGTNPAMLALQSNMVKQMSRIAMAAKNASSLTDASGVPCNAAGTTASQQFSCAVAAMAAVMNSYATTDPTKLAAMLVILNAQKVTSVTIPIMRADGTIQMEMVDMTSLTSMQAAMQRAGMTADMTANTVPAMMGGMH
;
A
#
# COMPACT_ATOMS: atom_id res chain seq x y z
N MET A 1 -5.10 16.13 -12.46
CA MET A 1 -3.91 15.90 -11.61
C MET A 1 -4.12 14.61 -10.85
N VAL A 2 -3.12 13.74 -10.80
CA VAL A 2 -3.13 12.50 -10.03
C VAL A 2 -2.08 12.59 -8.94
N SER A 3 -2.46 12.29 -7.70
CA SER A 3 -1.55 12.27 -6.55
C SER A 3 -1.82 11.08 -5.65
N GLY A 4 -0.89 10.78 -4.76
CA GLY A 4 -1.08 9.76 -3.72
C GLY A 4 0.23 9.44 -3.04
N THR A 5 0.24 8.32 -2.33
CA THR A 5 1.37 7.79 -1.59
C THR A 5 1.67 6.38 -2.07
N ALA A 6 2.93 6.14 -2.41
CA ALA A 6 3.45 4.83 -2.75
C ALA A 6 4.08 4.20 -1.50
N ALA A 7 3.55 3.05 -1.09
CA ALA A 7 4.04 2.38 0.09
C ALA A 7 3.92 0.85 -0.02
N LYS A 8 4.99 0.14 0.33
CA LYS A 8 4.98 -1.22 0.87
C LYS A 8 5.55 -1.22 2.30
N GLY A 9 6.64 -0.48 2.50
CA GLY A 9 6.77 0.66 3.41
C GLY A 9 7.06 1.91 2.56
N LEU A 10 7.26 3.09 3.14
CA LEU A 10 7.38 4.33 2.34
C LEU A 10 8.41 4.19 1.22
N ILE A 11 7.97 4.33 -0.03
CA ILE A 11 8.81 4.17 -1.22
C ILE A 11 9.36 5.52 -1.62
N LYS A 12 10.68 5.68 -1.56
CA LYS A 12 11.36 6.95 -1.76
C LYS A 12 12.10 6.94 -3.09
N GLN A 13 12.11 8.08 -3.78
CA GLN A 13 12.88 8.29 -5.01
C GLN A 13 12.57 7.25 -6.11
N ALA A 14 11.38 6.66 -6.11
CA ALA A 14 10.91 5.74 -7.14
C ALA A 14 10.33 6.50 -8.32
N ARG A 15 10.52 5.98 -9.53
CA ARG A 15 9.93 6.55 -10.73
C ARG A 15 8.43 6.24 -10.72
N VAL A 16 7.60 7.26 -10.83
CA VAL A 16 6.14 7.10 -10.95
C VAL A 16 5.71 7.46 -12.34
N LEU A 17 4.95 6.59 -12.98
CA LEU A 17 4.28 6.83 -14.27
C LEU A 17 2.77 6.81 -14.06
N VAL A 18 2.09 7.77 -14.68
CA VAL A 18 0.63 7.76 -14.83
C VAL A 18 0.34 7.62 -16.31
N CYS A 19 0.01 6.40 -16.70
CA CYS A 19 -0.26 5.99 -18.08
C CYS A 19 -1.76 6.00 -18.31
N ARG A 20 -2.23 6.66 -19.38
CA ARG A 20 -3.65 6.61 -19.74
C ARG A 20 -3.95 5.21 -20.24
N ILE A 21 -5.19 4.79 -20.10
CA ILE A 21 -5.66 3.53 -20.66
C ILE A 21 -6.49 3.87 -21.89
N VAL A 22 -5.91 3.59 -23.06
CA VAL A 22 -6.51 3.88 -24.37
C VAL A 22 -6.83 2.56 -25.05
N ASN A 23 -8.06 2.41 -25.53
CA ASN A 23 -8.54 1.17 -26.16
C ASN A 23 -8.31 -0.09 -25.31
N GLY A 24 -8.40 0.04 -23.99
CA GLY A 24 -8.24 -1.09 -23.07
C GLY A 24 -6.82 -1.40 -22.63
N VAL A 25 -5.81 -0.65 -23.08
CA VAL A 25 -4.40 -0.93 -22.81
C VAL A 25 -3.73 0.32 -22.23
N PRO A 26 -2.90 0.20 -21.18
CA PRO A 26 -2.06 1.30 -20.74
C PRO A 26 -1.14 1.76 -21.87
N GLU A 27 -1.01 3.07 -22.06
CA GLU A 27 -0.03 3.65 -22.97
C GLU A 27 1.39 3.15 -22.65
N ALA A 28 2.25 3.19 -23.67
CA ALA A 28 3.66 2.88 -23.51
C ALA A 28 4.31 3.82 -22.49
N ASP A 29 5.24 3.31 -21.68
CA ASP A 29 5.88 4.04 -20.57
C ASP A 29 6.48 5.40 -20.99
N ALA A 30 6.96 5.51 -22.23
CA ALA A 30 7.53 6.74 -22.77
C ALA A 30 6.49 7.87 -23.00
N SER A 31 5.20 7.53 -23.08
CA SER A 31 4.09 8.47 -23.29
C SER A 31 3.37 8.86 -21.99
N CYS A 32 3.66 8.17 -20.89
CA CYS A 32 3.02 8.41 -19.61
C CYS A 32 3.50 9.72 -18.97
N GLY A 33 2.62 10.39 -18.23
CA GLY A 33 3.05 11.45 -17.31
C GLY A 33 3.97 10.85 -16.25
N SER A 34 5.04 11.56 -15.85
CA SER A 34 6.02 11.00 -14.93
C SER A 34 6.40 11.96 -13.81
N THR A 35 6.82 11.38 -12.69
CA THR A 35 7.40 12.08 -11.53
C THR A 35 8.27 11.10 -10.74
N THR A 36 8.77 11.53 -9.59
CA THR A 36 9.44 10.69 -8.61
C THR A 36 8.71 10.76 -7.27
N THR A 37 8.71 9.68 -6.49
CA THR A 37 8.21 9.75 -5.12
C THR A 37 9.13 10.60 -4.24
N GLY A 38 8.53 11.40 -3.36
CA GLY A 38 9.22 12.11 -2.31
C GLY A 38 9.77 11.17 -1.23
N ASN A 39 10.49 11.74 -0.26
CA ASN A 39 11.01 10.97 0.88
C ASN A 39 9.90 10.47 1.83
N ASP A 40 8.69 11.01 1.69
CA ASP A 40 7.46 10.62 2.36
C ASP A 40 6.61 9.63 1.54
N GLY A 41 7.13 9.16 0.40
CA GLY A 41 6.40 8.32 -0.54
C GLY A 41 5.32 9.04 -1.35
N SER A 42 5.12 10.34 -1.13
CA SER A 42 4.13 11.12 -1.88
C SER A 42 4.55 11.28 -3.34
N TYR A 43 3.58 11.37 -4.24
CA TYR A 43 3.82 11.69 -5.63
C TYR A 43 2.69 12.54 -6.20
N ARG A 44 3.01 13.29 -7.25
CA ARG A 44 2.05 14.10 -7.99
C ARG A 44 2.43 14.18 -9.46
N VAL A 45 1.48 13.85 -10.33
CA VAL A 45 1.61 13.94 -11.79
C VAL A 45 0.45 14.78 -12.34
N THR A 46 0.79 15.80 -13.13
CA THR A 46 -0.21 16.60 -13.84
C THR A 46 -0.31 16.12 -15.28
N LEU A 47 -1.52 15.73 -15.70
CA LEU A 47 -1.86 15.47 -17.10
C LEU A 47 -2.35 16.80 -17.70
N ASN A 48 -1.49 17.48 -18.46
CA ASN A 48 -1.68 18.88 -18.87
C ASN A 48 -2.69 19.06 -20.03
N ASP A 49 -3.27 18.00 -20.54
CA ASP A 49 -4.16 18.00 -21.70
C ASP A 49 -5.64 17.87 -21.33
N GLY A 50 -5.98 18.01 -20.04
CA GLY A 50 -7.36 17.91 -19.58
C GLY A 50 -7.93 16.50 -19.64
N TYR A 51 -7.09 15.47 -19.72
CA TYR A 51 -7.52 14.08 -19.83
C TYR A 51 -8.50 13.67 -18.72
N THR A 52 -9.62 13.09 -19.15
CA THR A 52 -10.59 12.41 -18.29
C THR A 52 -10.79 10.98 -18.79
N GLY A 53 -10.54 10.00 -17.93
CA GLY A 53 -10.65 8.60 -18.31
C GLY A 53 -9.81 7.67 -17.45
N PRO A 54 -9.83 6.35 -17.72
CA PRO A 54 -9.11 5.37 -16.93
C PRO A 54 -7.58 5.57 -17.05
N ALA A 55 -6.86 5.26 -15.97
CA ALA A 55 -5.41 5.34 -15.95
C ALA A 55 -4.79 4.23 -15.09
N MET A 56 -3.54 3.88 -15.38
CA MET A 56 -2.70 3.04 -14.56
C MET A 56 -1.56 3.86 -13.99
N ILE A 57 -1.35 3.75 -12.69
CA ILE A 57 -0.15 4.25 -12.02
C ILE A 57 0.85 3.09 -11.95
N LYS A 58 2.11 3.34 -12.29
CA LYS A 58 3.23 2.42 -12.12
C LYS A 58 4.28 3.09 -11.25
N VAL A 59 4.63 2.49 -10.12
CA VAL A 59 5.77 2.88 -9.29
C VAL A 59 6.86 1.88 -9.56
N MET A 60 7.96 2.33 -10.15
CA MET A 60 9.05 1.50 -10.66
C MET A 60 10.35 1.86 -9.95
N ALA A 61 11.21 0.86 -9.79
CA ALA A 61 12.58 1.06 -9.34
C ALA A 61 13.34 2.04 -10.24
N GLY A 62 13.92 3.05 -9.64
CA GLY A 62 14.98 3.90 -10.18
C GLY A 62 16.30 3.61 -9.46
N THR A 63 17.36 4.30 -9.86
CA THR A 63 18.73 4.06 -9.36
C THR A 63 18.92 4.36 -7.87
N ALA A 64 18.19 5.34 -7.35
CA ALA A 64 18.26 5.75 -5.94
C ALA A 64 17.03 5.29 -5.12
N SER A 65 16.19 4.42 -5.69
CA SER A 65 14.90 4.09 -5.07
C SER A 65 15.08 3.16 -3.89
N THR A 66 14.48 3.55 -2.77
CA THR A 66 14.45 2.74 -1.56
C THR A 66 13.01 2.54 -1.10
N MET A 67 12.81 1.54 -0.25
CA MET A 67 11.59 1.38 0.52
C MET A 67 11.97 1.15 1.98
N MET A 68 11.18 1.68 2.90
CA MET A 68 11.37 1.33 4.30
C MET A 68 10.93 -0.12 4.55
N ASP A 69 11.77 -0.87 5.23
CA ASP A 69 11.42 -2.16 5.80
C ASP A 69 10.77 -1.96 7.18
N GLU A 70 9.47 -2.17 7.29
CA GLU A 70 8.76 -1.93 8.56
C GLU A 70 9.24 -2.80 9.71
N THR A 71 9.85 -3.96 9.44
CA THR A 71 10.31 -4.83 10.53
C THR A 71 11.64 -4.39 11.12
N THR A 72 12.35 -3.46 10.48
CA THR A 72 13.67 -2.98 10.94
C THR A 72 13.76 -1.46 11.04
N GLY A 73 12.88 -0.73 10.34
CA GLY A 73 12.94 0.73 10.21
C GLY A 73 14.04 1.22 9.27
N ILE A 74 14.71 0.30 8.56
CA ILE A 74 15.84 0.61 7.68
C ILE A 74 15.36 0.73 6.23
N ASP A 75 15.88 1.72 5.52
CA ASP A 75 15.68 1.82 4.07
C ASP A 75 16.46 0.72 3.35
N ILE A 76 15.76 -0.09 2.57
CA ILE A 76 16.33 -1.12 1.71
C ILE A 76 16.11 -0.76 0.24
N PRO A 77 16.87 -1.33 -0.72
CA PRO A 77 16.63 -1.09 -2.14
C PRO A 77 15.19 -1.41 -2.55
N TYR A 78 14.58 -0.58 -3.38
CA TYR A 78 13.30 -0.87 -4.02
C TYR A 78 13.56 -1.43 -5.41
N ALA A 79 13.29 -2.72 -5.62
CA ALA A 79 13.61 -3.45 -6.86
C ALA A 79 12.39 -4.13 -7.51
N MET A 80 11.20 -3.54 -7.38
CA MET A 80 9.96 -4.07 -7.96
C MET A 80 9.18 -2.98 -8.71
N THR A 81 8.07 -3.40 -9.32
CA THR A 81 7.05 -2.48 -9.83
C THR A 81 5.75 -2.77 -9.10
N MET A 82 5.14 -1.73 -8.52
CA MET A 82 3.77 -1.80 -8.01
C MET A 82 2.88 -0.87 -8.80
N ARG A 83 1.63 -1.27 -8.96
CA ARG A 83 0.65 -0.58 -9.79
C ARG A 83 -0.59 -0.23 -8.97
N ALA A 84 -1.30 0.74 -9.47
CA ALA A 84 -2.67 1.03 -9.09
C ALA A 84 -3.46 1.38 -10.35
N VAL A 85 -4.77 1.18 -10.30
CA VAL A 85 -5.68 1.50 -11.39
C VAL A 85 -6.69 2.53 -10.94
N ILE A 86 -6.97 3.48 -11.83
CA ILE A 86 -7.93 4.54 -11.62
C ILE A 86 -9.03 4.37 -12.68
N PRO A 87 -10.30 4.21 -12.29
CA PRO A 87 -11.39 4.01 -13.24
C PRO A 87 -11.67 5.27 -14.06
N ALA A 88 -11.51 6.44 -13.44
CA ALA A 88 -11.65 7.73 -14.10
C ALA A 88 -10.80 8.79 -13.39
N VAL A 89 -9.77 9.28 -14.07
CA VAL A 89 -9.08 10.52 -13.70
C VAL A 89 -10.06 11.66 -13.94
N SER A 90 -10.36 12.43 -12.89
CA SER A 90 -11.15 13.66 -12.97
C SER A 90 -10.65 14.65 -11.92
N GLY A 91 -10.40 15.89 -12.34
CA GLY A 91 -9.91 16.96 -11.44
C GLY A 91 -8.65 16.56 -10.65
N ALA A 92 -8.74 16.66 -9.32
CA ALA A 92 -7.75 16.14 -8.39
C ALA A 92 -8.13 14.70 -7.99
N THR A 93 -7.51 13.71 -8.62
CA THR A 93 -7.72 12.29 -8.31
C THR A 93 -6.62 11.80 -7.38
N SER A 94 -7.01 11.13 -6.29
CA SER A 94 -6.08 10.49 -5.36
C SER A 94 -6.11 8.98 -5.52
N ALA A 95 -4.94 8.34 -5.58
CA ALA A 95 -4.84 6.88 -5.59
C ALA A 95 -3.54 6.44 -4.91
N GLN A 96 -3.64 5.49 -4.00
CA GLN A 96 -2.47 4.95 -3.31
C GLN A 96 -1.84 3.84 -4.15
N VAL A 97 -0.53 3.64 -4.04
CA VAL A 97 0.14 2.50 -4.66
C VAL A 97 0.69 1.61 -3.56
N THR A 98 -0.01 0.50 -3.30
CA THR A 98 0.28 -0.47 -2.26
C THR A 98 0.24 -1.90 -2.83
N PRO A 99 0.70 -2.91 -2.09
CA PRO A 99 0.52 -4.30 -2.51
C PRO A 99 -0.94 -4.67 -2.80
N PHE A 100 -1.90 -4.04 -2.12
CA PHE A 100 -3.32 -4.30 -2.32
C PHE A 100 -3.85 -3.66 -3.59
N THR A 101 -3.43 -2.43 -3.93
CA THR A 101 -3.80 -1.83 -5.22
C THR A 101 -3.10 -2.52 -6.39
N GLU A 102 -1.93 -3.11 -6.15
CA GLU A 102 -1.24 -3.97 -7.11
C GLU A 102 -2.05 -5.24 -7.40
N MET A 103 -2.71 -5.84 -6.40
CA MET A 103 -3.67 -6.93 -6.65
C MET A 103 -4.80 -6.48 -7.59
N ALA A 104 -5.39 -5.31 -7.34
CA ALA A 104 -6.47 -4.80 -8.19
C ALA A 104 -5.97 -4.49 -9.62
N ALA A 105 -4.78 -3.90 -9.75
CA ALA A 105 -4.16 -3.64 -11.03
C ALA A 105 -3.82 -4.93 -11.80
N SER A 106 -3.31 -5.96 -11.10
CA SER A 106 -3.05 -7.29 -11.66
C SER A 106 -4.33 -7.90 -12.22
N ALA A 107 -5.42 -7.90 -11.44
CA ALA A 107 -6.72 -8.41 -11.85
C ALA A 107 -7.28 -7.69 -13.09
N ALA A 108 -7.23 -6.35 -13.08
CA ALA A 108 -7.70 -5.53 -14.19
C ALA A 108 -6.88 -5.74 -15.48
N SER A 109 -5.58 -6.04 -15.36
CA SER A 109 -4.68 -6.25 -16.50
C SER A 109 -4.87 -7.58 -17.23
N MET A 110 -5.72 -8.48 -16.71
CA MET A 110 -6.02 -9.76 -17.36
C MET A 110 -7.00 -9.64 -18.54
N THR A 111 -7.53 -8.43 -18.79
CA THR A 111 -8.52 -8.16 -19.83
C THR A 111 -8.37 -6.73 -20.38
N THR A 112 -9.24 -6.36 -21.30
CA THR A 112 -9.43 -4.98 -21.76
C THR A 112 -9.79 -4.07 -20.58
N MET A 113 -8.90 -3.13 -20.26
CA MET A 113 -9.08 -2.22 -19.14
C MET A 113 -10.07 -1.10 -19.48
N THR A 114 -11.25 -1.15 -18.89
CA THR A 114 -12.30 -0.13 -19.00
C THR A 114 -12.62 0.40 -17.60
N PRO A 115 -13.30 1.55 -17.46
CA PRO A 115 -13.74 2.02 -16.15
C PRO A 115 -14.54 0.94 -15.39
N ALA A 116 -15.36 0.16 -16.10
CA ALA A 116 -16.16 -0.92 -15.52
C ALA A 116 -15.30 -2.08 -15.01
N THR A 117 -14.35 -2.59 -15.82
CA THR A 117 -13.49 -3.70 -15.41
C THR A 117 -12.50 -3.30 -14.32
N ILE A 118 -12.05 -2.04 -14.30
CA ILE A 118 -11.24 -1.48 -13.21
C ILE A 118 -12.04 -1.40 -11.90
N ASN A 119 -13.27 -0.88 -11.94
CA ASN A 119 -14.13 -0.82 -10.75
C ASN A 119 -14.42 -2.21 -10.18
N GLN A 120 -14.66 -3.19 -11.04
CA GLN A 120 -14.87 -4.58 -10.62
C GLN A 120 -13.63 -5.16 -9.95
N ALA A 121 -12.44 -4.89 -10.47
CA ALA A 121 -11.18 -5.37 -9.88
C ALA A 121 -10.93 -4.76 -8.49
N ILE A 122 -11.17 -3.46 -8.34
CA ILE A 122 -11.09 -2.74 -7.06
C ILE A 122 -12.09 -3.36 -6.06
N ALA A 123 -13.35 -3.53 -6.48
CA ALA A 123 -14.39 -4.08 -5.61
C ALA A 123 -14.12 -5.54 -5.21
N ALA A 124 -13.60 -6.36 -6.14
CA ALA A 124 -13.24 -7.75 -5.86
C ALA A 124 -12.13 -7.84 -4.80
N VAL A 125 -11.10 -6.99 -4.90
CA VAL A 125 -10.01 -6.94 -3.91
C VAL A 125 -10.51 -6.39 -2.57
N GLN A 126 -11.31 -5.32 -2.55
CA GLN A 126 -11.92 -4.80 -1.32
C GLN A 126 -12.79 -5.85 -0.63
N GLY A 127 -13.62 -6.57 -1.39
CA GLY A 127 -14.44 -7.66 -0.85
C GLY A 127 -13.61 -8.82 -0.30
N ALA A 128 -12.54 -9.21 -1.00
CA ALA A 128 -11.64 -10.27 -0.58
C ALA A 128 -10.85 -9.94 0.69
N LEU A 129 -10.54 -8.67 0.91
CA LEU A 129 -9.76 -8.17 2.05
C LEU A 129 -10.64 -7.53 3.14
N LEU A 130 -11.97 -7.67 3.06
CA LEU A 130 -12.91 -7.08 3.99
C LEU A 130 -12.66 -7.53 5.43
N SER A 131 -12.28 -8.81 5.63
CA SER A 131 -11.94 -9.36 6.95
C SER A 131 -10.69 -8.75 7.57
N LEU A 132 -9.83 -8.14 6.74
CA LEU A 132 -8.65 -7.40 7.17
C LEU A 132 -8.93 -5.89 7.31
N GLY A 133 -10.16 -5.44 7.05
CA GLY A 133 -10.55 -4.01 7.09
C GLY A 133 -9.78 -3.13 6.10
N ILE A 134 -9.36 -3.69 4.96
CA ILE A 134 -8.61 -2.95 3.94
C ILE A 134 -9.54 -2.11 3.08
N ASP A 135 -9.23 -0.81 3.01
CA ASP A 135 -9.81 0.12 2.04
C ASP A 135 -8.69 0.67 1.15
N LEU A 136 -8.78 0.39 -0.15
CA LEU A 136 -7.79 0.79 -1.15
C LEU A 136 -7.67 2.31 -1.36
N SER A 137 -8.64 3.09 -0.89
CA SER A 137 -8.61 4.56 -0.95
C SER A 137 -7.82 5.20 0.19
N VAL A 138 -7.62 4.47 1.29
CA VAL A 138 -7.00 4.97 2.51
C VAL A 138 -5.50 5.12 2.35
N MET A 139 -4.98 6.29 2.73
CA MET A 139 -3.55 6.58 2.71
C MET A 139 -2.79 5.62 3.65
N PRO A 140 -1.69 5.00 3.20
CA PRO A 140 -0.89 4.07 4.00
C PRO A 140 0.04 4.77 5.01
N VAL A 141 -0.43 5.86 5.64
CA VAL A 141 0.29 6.69 6.61
C VAL A 141 -0.71 7.18 7.65
N ILE A 142 -0.32 7.20 8.92
CA ILE A 142 -1.13 7.79 9.99
C ILE A 142 -1.00 9.32 9.89
N ASP A 143 -2.07 10.01 9.54
CA ASP A 143 -2.02 11.42 9.17
C ASP A 143 -2.55 12.33 10.26
N LEU A 144 -1.66 12.83 11.11
CA LEU A 144 -2.04 13.75 12.18
C LEU A 144 -2.29 15.16 11.69
N LYS A 145 -1.76 15.52 10.51
CA LYS A 145 -1.93 16.85 9.92
C LYS A 145 -3.37 17.08 9.51
N ASP A 146 -3.90 16.17 8.69
CA ASP A 146 -5.24 16.34 8.14
C ASP A 146 -6.30 15.57 8.94
N ASN A 147 -5.90 14.54 9.70
CA ASN A 147 -6.83 13.67 10.43
C ASN A 147 -6.58 13.57 11.95
N GLY A 148 -5.74 14.42 12.54
CA GLY A 148 -5.37 14.35 13.97
C GLY A 148 -6.56 14.38 14.95
N THR A 149 -7.71 14.93 14.52
CA THR A 149 -8.96 14.98 15.29
C THR A 149 -10.05 14.02 14.77
N ASN A 150 -9.75 13.19 13.77
CA ASN A 150 -10.67 12.25 13.15
C ASN A 150 -10.28 10.80 13.51
N PRO A 151 -10.76 10.28 14.64
CA PRO A 151 -10.36 8.95 15.12
C PRO A 151 -10.77 7.82 14.17
N ALA A 152 -11.86 7.98 13.40
CA ALA A 152 -12.29 6.97 12.44
C ALA A 152 -11.31 6.86 11.25
N MET A 153 -10.86 7.99 10.71
CA MET A 153 -9.86 7.98 9.63
C MET A 153 -8.49 7.50 10.12
N LEU A 154 -8.07 7.90 11.32
CA LEU A 154 -6.84 7.39 11.92
C LEU A 154 -6.91 5.88 12.19
N ALA A 155 -8.09 5.36 12.55
CA ALA A 155 -8.28 3.91 12.68
C ALA A 155 -8.09 3.19 11.35
N LEU A 156 -8.72 3.67 10.27
CA LEU A 156 -8.54 3.11 8.93
C LEU A 156 -7.07 3.16 8.46
N GLN A 157 -6.39 4.30 8.65
CA GLN A 157 -4.98 4.47 8.30
C GLN A 157 -4.08 3.54 9.12
N SER A 158 -4.31 3.45 10.42
CA SER A 158 -3.54 2.59 11.31
C SER A 158 -3.74 1.11 11.00
N ASN A 159 -4.96 0.71 10.59
CA ASN A 159 -5.22 -0.64 10.11
C ASN A 159 -4.50 -0.92 8.79
N MET A 160 -4.55 0.01 7.82
CA MET A 160 -3.80 -0.12 6.56
C MET A 160 -2.30 -0.34 6.82
N VAL A 161 -1.69 0.49 7.67
CA VAL A 161 -0.27 0.37 8.05
C VAL A 161 0.03 -0.96 8.75
N LYS A 162 -0.86 -1.44 9.63
CA LYS A 162 -0.75 -2.76 10.26
C LYS A 162 -0.76 -3.87 9.23
N GLN A 163 -1.70 -3.85 8.28
CA GLN A 163 -1.79 -4.89 7.26
C GLN A 163 -0.57 -4.89 6.33
N MET A 164 -0.03 -3.72 5.99
CA MET A 164 1.22 -3.62 5.23
C MET A 164 2.43 -4.20 5.98
N SER A 165 2.46 -3.98 7.29
CA SER A 165 3.45 -4.59 8.18
C SER A 165 3.28 -6.11 8.25
N ARG A 166 2.05 -6.64 8.27
CA ARG A 166 1.79 -8.09 8.17
C ARG A 166 2.38 -8.68 6.89
N ILE A 167 2.27 -7.99 5.75
CA ILE A 167 2.91 -8.45 4.50
C ILE A 167 4.42 -8.50 4.66
N ALA A 168 5.04 -7.49 5.29
CA ALA A 168 6.49 -7.47 5.53
C ALA A 168 6.93 -8.67 6.36
N MET A 169 6.18 -8.97 7.44
CA MET A 169 6.46 -10.11 8.30
C MET A 169 6.24 -11.43 7.57
N ALA A 170 5.14 -11.58 6.81
CA ALA A 170 4.85 -12.79 6.05
C ALA A 170 5.95 -13.07 5.02
N ALA A 171 6.43 -12.05 4.30
CA ALA A 171 7.49 -12.19 3.32
C ALA A 171 8.79 -12.75 3.92
N LYS A 172 9.10 -12.42 5.17
CA LYS A 172 10.33 -12.83 5.86
C LYS A 172 10.20 -14.14 6.63
N ASN A 173 9.01 -14.41 7.16
CA ASN A 173 8.82 -15.45 8.17
C ASN A 173 7.97 -16.62 7.65
N ALA A 174 7.07 -16.40 6.69
CA ALA A 174 6.17 -17.44 6.22
C ALA A 174 6.81 -18.27 5.10
N SER A 175 7.02 -19.56 5.35
CA SER A 175 7.43 -20.52 4.33
C SER A 175 6.30 -20.92 3.37
N SER A 176 5.06 -20.63 3.74
CA SER A 176 3.86 -20.96 2.97
C SER A 176 3.40 -19.86 2.03
N LEU A 177 3.98 -18.65 2.11
CA LEU A 177 3.77 -17.62 1.10
C LEU A 177 4.73 -17.91 -0.05
N THR A 178 4.22 -18.47 -1.14
CA THR A 178 5.07 -18.91 -2.26
C THR A 178 4.80 -18.10 -3.52
N ASP A 179 5.82 -17.97 -4.36
CA ASP A 179 5.64 -17.44 -5.71
C ASP A 179 4.90 -18.44 -6.63
N ALA A 180 4.75 -18.07 -7.91
CA ALA A 180 4.08 -18.89 -8.91
C ALA A 180 4.80 -20.23 -9.20
N SER A 181 6.08 -20.35 -8.86
CA SER A 181 6.86 -21.58 -8.98
C SER A 181 6.84 -22.45 -7.72
N GLY A 182 6.16 -22.00 -6.66
CA GLY A 182 6.08 -22.69 -5.37
C GLY A 182 7.29 -22.43 -4.45
N VAL A 183 8.16 -21.48 -4.81
CA VAL A 183 9.31 -21.11 -3.95
C VAL A 183 8.82 -20.21 -2.82
N PRO A 184 9.14 -20.52 -1.55
CA PRO A 184 8.81 -19.66 -0.42
C PRO A 184 9.43 -18.28 -0.53
N CYS A 185 8.65 -17.23 -0.27
CA CYS A 185 9.11 -15.85 -0.37
C CYS A 185 10.20 -15.50 0.65
N ASN A 186 10.24 -16.18 1.80
CA ASN A 186 11.36 -16.01 2.74
C ASN A 186 12.68 -16.59 2.23
N ALA A 187 12.63 -17.50 1.25
CA ALA A 187 13.76 -18.06 0.55
C ALA A 187 13.98 -17.41 -0.83
N ALA A 188 13.17 -16.41 -1.20
CA ALA A 188 13.32 -15.69 -2.45
C ALA A 188 14.52 -14.74 -2.38
N GLY A 189 15.68 -15.26 -2.79
CA GLY A 189 16.94 -14.50 -2.82
C GLY A 189 17.60 -14.34 -1.45
N THR A 190 18.49 -13.35 -1.35
CA THR A 190 19.31 -13.09 -0.14
C THR A 190 19.01 -11.74 0.52
N THR A 191 18.09 -10.95 -0.05
CA THR A 191 17.79 -9.59 0.42
C THR A 191 16.29 -9.44 0.76
N ALA A 192 16.00 -8.58 1.74
CA ALA A 192 14.60 -8.25 2.11
C ALA A 192 13.80 -7.70 0.92
N SER A 193 14.44 -6.97 0.00
CA SER A 193 13.77 -6.46 -1.21
C SER A 193 13.24 -7.59 -2.08
N GLN A 194 14.02 -8.67 -2.27
CA GLN A 194 13.59 -9.81 -3.10
C GLN A 194 12.44 -10.57 -2.44
N GLN A 195 12.51 -10.77 -1.12
CA GLN A 195 11.45 -11.39 -0.34
C GLN A 195 10.14 -10.59 -0.43
N PHE A 196 10.22 -9.26 -0.33
CA PHE A 196 9.06 -8.38 -0.50
C PHE A 196 8.52 -8.39 -1.93
N SER A 197 9.39 -8.37 -2.94
CA SER A 197 8.96 -8.51 -4.36
C SER A 197 8.19 -9.82 -4.56
N CYS A 198 8.68 -10.93 -4.00
CA CYS A 198 7.98 -12.22 -4.04
C CYS A 198 6.61 -12.14 -3.38
N ALA A 199 6.52 -11.57 -2.18
CA ALA A 199 5.26 -11.47 -1.45
C ALA A 199 4.22 -10.64 -2.22
N VAL A 200 4.62 -9.51 -2.80
CA VAL A 200 3.75 -8.66 -3.63
C VAL A 200 3.26 -9.44 -4.86
N ALA A 201 4.15 -10.17 -5.54
CA ALA A 201 3.78 -11.00 -6.68
C ALA A 201 2.84 -12.16 -6.31
N ALA A 202 3.09 -12.83 -5.18
CA ALA A 202 2.25 -13.90 -4.65
C ALA A 202 0.83 -13.40 -4.32
N MET A 203 0.73 -12.22 -3.69
CA MET A 203 -0.56 -11.57 -3.43
C MET A 203 -1.28 -11.20 -4.72
N ALA A 204 -0.58 -10.61 -5.70
CA ALA A 204 -1.16 -10.27 -7.00
C ALA A 204 -1.72 -11.50 -7.74
N ALA A 205 -1.12 -12.68 -7.53
CA ALA A 205 -1.54 -13.95 -8.11
C ALA A 205 -2.77 -14.60 -7.45
N VAL A 206 -3.29 -14.02 -6.35
CA VAL A 206 -4.58 -14.41 -5.75
C VAL A 206 -5.75 -14.04 -6.66
N MET A 207 -5.57 -13.00 -7.48
CA MET A 207 -6.58 -12.58 -8.44
C MET A 207 -6.54 -13.49 -9.68
N ASN A 208 -7.68 -14.03 -10.11
CA ASN A 208 -7.77 -14.89 -11.30
C ASN A 208 -8.54 -14.24 -12.45
N SER A 209 -9.27 -13.15 -12.20
CA SER A 209 -9.85 -12.27 -13.20
C SER A 209 -10.14 -10.90 -12.59
N TYR A 210 -10.56 -9.94 -13.40
CA TYR A 210 -11.00 -8.62 -12.95
C TYR A 210 -12.26 -8.64 -12.05
N ALA A 211 -13.00 -9.74 -11.98
CA ALA A 211 -14.22 -9.84 -11.17
C ALA A 211 -14.15 -10.88 -10.05
N THR A 212 -13.11 -11.73 -10.03
CA THR A 212 -13.04 -12.88 -9.11
C THR A 212 -11.65 -13.09 -8.53
N THR A 213 -11.63 -13.59 -7.30
CA THR A 213 -10.43 -14.14 -6.66
C THR A 213 -10.37 -15.64 -6.84
N ASP A 214 -9.17 -16.21 -6.82
CA ASP A 214 -8.98 -17.64 -6.55
C ASP A 214 -9.27 -17.88 -5.05
N PRO A 215 -10.38 -18.56 -4.69
CA PRO A 215 -10.79 -18.70 -3.29
C PRO A 215 -9.78 -19.53 -2.48
N THR A 216 -9.08 -20.48 -3.10
CA THR A 216 -8.08 -21.31 -2.43
C THR A 216 -6.85 -20.49 -2.09
N LYS A 217 -6.33 -19.71 -3.07
CA LYS A 217 -5.20 -18.81 -2.84
C LYS A 217 -5.54 -17.70 -1.86
N LEU A 218 -6.75 -17.14 -1.94
CA LEU A 218 -7.21 -16.11 -1.02
C LEU A 218 -7.26 -16.64 0.41
N ALA A 219 -7.89 -17.80 0.63
CA ALA A 219 -7.97 -18.40 1.96
C ALA A 219 -6.56 -18.69 2.53
N ALA A 220 -5.66 -19.24 1.71
CA ALA A 220 -4.27 -19.49 2.13
C ALA A 220 -3.55 -18.18 2.49
N MET A 221 -3.65 -17.15 1.65
CA MET A 221 -3.04 -15.83 1.92
C MET A 221 -3.59 -15.22 3.21
N LEU A 222 -4.91 -15.23 3.42
CA LEU A 222 -5.51 -14.67 4.63
C LEU A 222 -5.06 -15.40 5.90
N VAL A 223 -4.95 -16.73 5.86
CA VAL A 223 -4.41 -17.52 6.98
C VAL A 223 -2.95 -17.12 7.27
N ILE A 224 -2.14 -16.98 6.23
CA ILE A 224 -0.73 -16.58 6.36
C ILE A 224 -0.59 -15.19 6.98
N LEU A 225 -1.37 -14.21 6.49
CA LEU A 225 -1.33 -12.84 6.99
C LEU A 225 -1.83 -12.76 8.43
N ASN A 226 -2.92 -13.45 8.77
CA ASN A 226 -3.47 -13.48 10.14
C ASN A 226 -2.54 -14.19 11.14
N ALA A 227 -1.69 -15.11 10.69
CA ALA A 227 -0.68 -15.73 11.53
C ALA A 227 0.46 -14.76 11.92
N GLN A 228 0.63 -13.63 11.21
CA GLN A 228 1.69 -12.67 11.51
C GLN A 228 1.33 -11.79 12.72
N LYS A 229 2.16 -11.87 13.76
CA LYS A 229 2.05 -11.02 14.96
C LYS A 229 2.78 -9.70 14.75
N VAL A 230 2.05 -8.66 14.38
CA VAL A 230 2.58 -7.29 14.27
C VAL A 230 2.75 -6.68 15.66
N THR A 231 3.81 -7.08 16.35
CA THR A 231 4.21 -6.45 17.62
C THR A 231 5.11 -5.27 17.29
N SER A 232 6.42 -5.44 17.17
CA SER A 232 7.38 -4.35 16.94
C SER A 232 7.57 -4.04 15.46
N VAL A 233 6.92 -2.98 14.97
CA VAL A 233 7.09 -2.51 13.58
C VAL A 233 7.24 -1.00 13.53
N THR A 234 7.93 -0.54 12.49
CA THR A 234 8.15 0.87 12.21
C THR A 234 7.05 1.39 11.31
N ILE A 235 6.28 2.34 11.82
CA ILE A 235 5.11 2.91 11.14
C ILE A 235 5.36 4.36 10.71
N PRO A 236 4.84 4.78 9.54
CA PRO A 236 4.90 6.17 9.11
C PRO A 236 3.77 6.99 9.75
N ILE A 237 4.15 8.09 10.39
CA ILE A 237 3.23 9.08 10.96
C ILE A 237 3.53 10.44 10.33
N MET A 238 2.55 11.03 9.64
CA MET A 238 2.62 12.42 9.21
C MET A 238 2.26 13.32 10.39
N ARG A 239 3.23 14.12 10.81
CA ARG A 239 3.08 15.11 11.88
C ARG A 239 2.22 16.29 11.41
N ALA A 240 1.75 17.09 12.35
CA ALA A 240 0.99 18.30 12.07
C ALA A 240 1.72 19.33 11.18
N ASP A 241 3.06 19.32 11.19
CA ASP A 241 3.88 20.17 10.32
C ASP A 241 4.04 19.62 8.88
N GLY A 242 3.47 18.46 8.59
CA GLY A 242 3.56 17.77 7.29
C GLY A 242 4.82 16.93 7.09
N THR A 243 5.71 16.85 8.08
CA THR A 243 6.87 15.96 8.03
C THR A 243 6.49 14.53 8.41
N ILE A 244 7.17 13.54 7.83
CA ILE A 244 7.01 12.14 8.22
C ILE A 244 7.97 11.80 9.36
N GLN A 245 7.43 11.19 10.41
CA GLN A 245 8.18 10.52 11.45
C GLN A 245 7.95 9.02 11.36
N MET A 246 9.05 8.27 11.37
CA MET A 246 9.01 6.81 11.46
C MET A 246 9.13 6.42 12.93
N GLU A 247 8.13 5.71 13.45
CA GLU A 247 8.08 5.30 14.84
C GLU A 247 8.05 3.79 14.96
N MET A 248 8.97 3.22 15.74
CA MET A 248 8.85 1.82 16.14
C MET A 248 7.79 1.71 17.23
N VAL A 249 6.76 0.91 16.97
CA VAL A 249 5.58 0.77 17.82
C VAL A 249 5.28 -0.70 18.03
N ASP A 250 4.90 -1.04 19.26
CA ASP A 250 4.17 -2.26 19.53
C ASP A 250 2.69 -2.06 19.20
N MET A 251 2.24 -2.55 18.03
CA MET A 251 0.84 -2.37 17.60
C MET A 251 -0.17 -3.19 18.41
N THR A 252 0.28 -3.93 19.43
CA THR A 252 -0.58 -4.60 20.42
C THR A 252 -0.65 -3.86 21.75
N SER A 253 0.17 -2.82 21.93
CA SER A 253 0.28 -2.06 23.18
C SER A 253 -0.29 -0.64 23.03
N LEU A 254 -1.38 -0.38 23.76
CA LEU A 254 -2.00 0.95 23.82
C LEU A 254 -0.99 2.02 24.23
N THR A 255 -0.18 1.73 25.25
CA THR A 255 0.84 2.63 25.77
C THR A 255 1.92 2.91 24.72
N SER A 256 2.35 1.89 23.96
CA SER A 256 3.35 2.08 22.91
C SER A 256 2.84 2.99 21.80
N MET A 257 1.60 2.75 21.34
CA MET A 257 0.97 3.57 20.30
C MET A 257 0.70 5.00 20.77
N GLN A 258 0.24 5.20 22.02
CA GLN A 258 0.09 6.52 22.62
C GLN A 258 1.41 7.28 22.68
N ALA A 259 2.48 6.63 23.14
CA ALA A 259 3.80 7.26 23.20
C ALA A 259 4.31 7.67 21.81
N ALA A 260 4.07 6.86 20.78
CA ALA A 260 4.43 7.19 19.40
C ALA A 260 3.64 8.38 18.85
N MET A 261 2.31 8.41 19.06
CA MET A 261 1.48 9.55 18.67
C MET A 261 1.88 10.84 19.39
N GLN A 262 2.25 10.75 20.67
CA GLN A 262 2.75 11.90 21.44
C GLN A 262 4.08 12.42 20.89
N ARG A 263 5.02 11.53 20.56
CA ARG A 263 6.29 11.91 19.90
C ARG A 263 6.06 12.53 18.52
N ALA A 264 4.97 12.16 17.83
CA ALA A 264 4.53 12.75 16.57
C ALA A 264 3.74 14.06 16.72
N GLY A 265 3.56 14.55 17.95
CA GLY A 265 2.99 15.86 18.23
C GLY A 265 1.52 15.86 18.68
N MET A 266 0.91 14.69 18.90
CA MET A 266 -0.43 14.61 19.51
C MET A 266 -0.35 14.88 21.03
N THR A 267 -1.31 15.62 21.59
CA THR A 267 -1.33 15.86 23.04
C THR A 267 -1.68 14.59 23.82
N ALA A 268 -1.31 14.54 25.10
CA ALA A 268 -1.63 13.40 25.98
C ALA A 268 -3.14 13.10 25.99
N ASP A 269 -3.98 14.12 26.18
CA ASP A 269 -5.44 13.98 26.20
C ASP A 269 -6.01 13.48 24.86
N MET A 270 -5.47 13.97 23.73
CA MET A 270 -5.89 13.48 22.42
C MET A 270 -5.49 12.01 22.23
N THR A 271 -4.26 11.63 22.61
CA THR A 271 -3.84 10.22 22.48
C THR A 271 -4.63 9.27 23.38
N ALA A 272 -5.05 9.73 24.56
CA ALA A 272 -5.87 8.94 25.47
C ALA A 272 -7.23 8.57 24.86
N ASN A 273 -7.80 9.44 24.02
CA ASN A 273 -9.11 9.24 23.40
C ASN A 273 -9.03 8.61 22.01
N THR A 274 -8.06 9.03 21.20
CA THR A 274 -7.95 8.64 19.79
C THR A 274 -7.29 7.28 19.60
N VAL A 275 -6.25 6.97 20.37
CA VAL A 275 -5.50 5.71 20.18
C VAL A 275 -6.31 4.46 20.49
N PRO A 276 -7.19 4.41 21.52
CA PRO A 276 -8.09 3.29 21.70
C PRO A 276 -8.98 3.02 20.48
N ALA A 277 -9.49 4.07 19.84
CA ALA A 277 -10.28 3.94 18.61
C ALA A 277 -9.43 3.45 17.44
N MET A 278 -8.19 3.97 17.30
CA MET A 278 -7.26 3.51 16.28
C MET A 278 -6.99 2.01 16.40
N MET A 279 -6.64 1.56 17.59
CA MET A 279 -6.33 0.15 17.87
C MET A 279 -7.58 -0.74 17.83
N GLY A 280 -8.74 -0.22 18.23
CA GLY A 280 -10.01 -0.94 18.13
C GLY A 280 -10.45 -1.19 16.68
N GLY A 281 -10.04 -0.34 15.73
CA GLY A 281 -10.28 -0.53 14.29
C GLY A 281 -9.24 -1.40 13.58
N MET A 282 -8.23 -1.91 14.28
CA MET A 282 -7.22 -2.78 13.68
C MET A 282 -7.67 -4.24 13.69
N HIS A 283 -7.90 -4.80 12.51
CA HIS A 283 -8.19 -6.23 12.31
C HIS A 283 -6.89 -7.05 12.28
#